data_AF-A0A838JSJ3-F1
#
_entry.id   AF-A0A838JSJ3-F1
#
_cell.length_a   1.000
_cell.length_b   1.000
_cell.length_c   1.000
_cell.angle_alpha   90.00
_cell.angle_beta   90.00
_cell.angle_gamma   90.00
#
_symmetry.space_group_name_H-M   'P 1'
#
loop_
_entity.id
_entity.type
_entity.pdbx_description
1 polymer ?
#
loop_
_entity_poly.entity_id
_entity_poly.type
_entity_poly.pdbx_seq_one_letter_code
_entity_poly.pdbx_strand_id
1 'polypeptide(L)'
;MVLAVFLLLFLFIVGPTVFILNTFTESIGGYLANIVPMSFRTASYGDSAFVSGWTIFYWAWWISWAPFVGVFIARISRGRTIREFVFGVILAPSVVSFVWFSVLGGSAINLQLTGAANLSELASANQPAALFSTLQQFPLFWLTALIAIILVALFFISGADAASVVMGMLSSRGDLHPKAWNIIVWGVFTGAAAAVCLLAGAIQGSVDAALLALQSVAIASAAPFVLILIGLCVSILKALREEQVPGAVQGRAAPEPGRAMSRPRGTTAPQQMSAENPEDQRGYRD
;
A
#
# COMPACT_ATOMS: atom_id res chain seq x y z
N MET A 1 10.82 -7.54 -8.93
CA MET A 1 11.19 -6.14 -9.24
C MET A 1 12.00 -6.01 -10.52
N VAL A 2 13.11 -6.75 -10.70
CA VAL A 2 13.93 -6.70 -11.93
C VAL A 2 13.10 -6.86 -13.21
N LEU A 3 12.23 -7.87 -13.30
CA LEU A 3 11.38 -8.10 -14.48
C LEU A 3 10.42 -6.93 -14.77
N ALA A 4 9.85 -6.33 -13.73
CA ALA A 4 8.92 -5.20 -13.86
C ALA A 4 9.64 -3.94 -14.34
N VAL A 5 10.81 -3.65 -13.77
CA VAL A 5 11.65 -2.53 -14.20
C VAL A 5 12.14 -2.74 -15.62
N PHE A 6 12.57 -3.96 -15.97
CA PHE A 6 12.95 -4.30 -17.33
C PHE A 6 11.80 -4.05 -18.32
N LEU A 7 10.60 -4.54 -18.03
CA LEU A 7 9.43 -4.35 -18.90
C LEU A 7 9.08 -2.87 -19.09
N LEU A 8 9.12 -2.09 -18.00
CA LEU A 8 8.88 -0.64 -18.05
C LEU A 8 9.94 0.08 -18.87
N LEU A 9 11.23 -0.18 -18.61
CA LEU A 9 12.32 0.46 -19.35
C LEU A 9 12.31 0.06 -20.82
N PHE A 10 12.01 -1.20 -21.11
CA PHE A 10 11.86 -1.69 -22.47
C PHE A 10 10.78 -0.90 -23.22
N LEU A 11 9.57 -0.81 -22.67
CA LEU A 11 8.47 -0.05 -23.31
C LEU A 11 8.75 1.44 -23.35
N PHE A 12 9.43 2.00 -22.36
CA PHE A 12 9.77 3.41 -22.34
C PHE A 12 10.77 3.79 -23.44
N ILE A 13 11.80 2.95 -23.68
CA ILE A 13 12.86 3.20 -24.66
C ILE A 13 12.41 2.86 -26.08
N VAL A 14 11.73 1.71 -26.24
CA VAL A 14 11.31 1.20 -27.56
C VAL A 14 10.00 1.82 -28.02
N GLY A 15 9.15 2.22 -27.06
CA GLY A 15 7.90 2.90 -27.34
C GLY A 15 8.05 4.40 -27.58
N PRO A 16 6.92 5.13 -27.62
CA PRO A 16 6.92 6.55 -27.95
C PRO A 16 7.38 7.38 -26.75
N THR A 17 8.69 7.42 -26.47
CA THR A 17 9.28 8.02 -25.26
C THR A 17 8.82 9.45 -25.01
N VAL A 18 8.82 10.30 -26.04
CA VAL A 18 8.38 11.70 -25.93
C VAL A 18 6.90 11.78 -25.58
N PHE A 19 6.07 10.93 -26.19
CA PHE A 19 4.64 10.85 -25.86
C PHE A 19 4.44 10.42 -24.40
N ILE A 20 5.18 9.41 -23.93
CA ILE A 20 5.10 8.92 -22.54
C ILE A 20 5.49 10.03 -21.55
N LEU A 21 6.56 10.79 -21.82
CA LEU A 21 6.98 11.91 -20.96
C LEU A 21 5.94 13.03 -20.93
N ASN A 22 5.32 13.33 -22.07
CA ASN A 22 4.21 14.28 -22.15
C ASN A 22 3.00 13.77 -21.37
N THR A 23 2.59 12.53 -21.57
CA THR A 23 1.50 11.88 -20.84
C THR A 23 1.76 11.88 -19.34
N PHE A 24 2.98 11.60 -18.89
CA PHE A 24 3.35 11.66 -17.48
C PHE A 24 3.16 13.05 -16.88
N THR A 25 3.69 14.06 -17.55
CA THR A 25 3.59 15.46 -17.12
C THR A 25 2.14 15.94 -17.09
N GLU A 26 1.39 15.65 -18.16
CA GLU A 26 -0.02 16.00 -18.28
C GLU A 26 -0.90 15.26 -17.26
N SER A 27 -0.62 13.98 -16.98
CA SER A 27 -1.35 13.18 -15.99
C SER A 27 -1.19 13.75 -14.58
N ILE A 28 -0.01 14.26 -14.22
CA ILE A 28 0.20 14.91 -12.92
C ILE A 28 -0.63 16.19 -12.83
N GLY A 29 -0.54 17.07 -13.84
CA GLY A 29 -1.32 18.31 -13.87
C GLY A 29 -2.83 18.04 -13.86
N GLY A 30 -3.28 17.09 -14.67
CA GLY A 30 -4.67 16.66 -14.77
C GLY A 30 -5.19 16.06 -13.46
N TYR A 31 -4.40 15.23 -12.77
CA TYR A 31 -4.75 14.69 -11.46
C TYR A 31 -4.91 15.80 -10.43
N LEU A 32 -3.96 16.73 -10.32
CA LEU A 32 -4.03 17.83 -9.37
C LEU A 32 -5.22 18.76 -9.64
N ALA A 33 -5.54 19.02 -10.92
CA ALA A 33 -6.69 19.83 -11.29
C ALA A 33 -8.03 19.15 -10.99
N ASN A 34 -8.10 17.83 -11.08
CA ASN A 34 -9.36 17.08 -11.00
C ASN A 34 -9.57 16.27 -9.71
N ILE A 35 -8.61 16.27 -8.79
CA ILE A 35 -8.71 15.47 -7.55
C ILE A 35 -9.96 15.81 -6.75
N VAL A 36 -10.30 17.10 -6.62
CA VAL A 36 -11.49 17.55 -5.89
C VAL A 36 -12.78 17.10 -6.60
N PRO A 37 -13.05 17.48 -7.87
CA PRO A 37 -14.30 17.06 -8.53
C PRO A 37 -14.44 15.54 -8.66
N MET A 38 -13.35 14.80 -8.88
CA MET A 38 -13.39 13.33 -8.93
C MET A 38 -13.73 12.71 -7.56
N SER A 39 -13.29 13.31 -6.46
CA SER A 39 -13.59 12.84 -5.10
C SER A 39 -15.08 12.93 -4.75
N PHE A 40 -15.83 13.84 -5.39
CA PHE A 40 -17.26 14.06 -5.15
C PHE A 40 -18.16 13.46 -6.25
N ARG A 41 -17.62 12.65 -7.17
CA ARG A 41 -18.41 12.06 -8.26
C ARG A 41 -19.26 10.89 -7.76
N THR A 42 -20.57 11.10 -7.65
CA THR A 42 -21.54 10.14 -7.07
C THR A 42 -22.58 9.59 -8.07
N ALA A 43 -22.41 9.86 -9.38
CA ALA A 43 -23.34 9.46 -10.46
C ALA A 43 -24.77 10.03 -10.38
N SER A 44 -24.97 11.16 -9.68
CA SER A 44 -26.29 11.76 -9.43
C SER A 44 -27.04 12.18 -10.71
N TYR A 45 -26.31 12.45 -11.80
CA TYR A 45 -26.85 12.92 -13.07
C TYR A 45 -26.70 11.90 -14.21
N GLY A 46 -26.41 10.64 -13.89
CA GLY A 46 -26.11 9.57 -14.85
C GLY A 46 -24.74 8.93 -14.60
N ASP A 47 -24.40 7.93 -15.43
CA ASP A 47 -23.09 7.25 -15.41
C ASP A 47 -22.78 6.40 -14.15
N SER A 48 -23.83 5.86 -13.54
CA SER A 48 -23.71 4.94 -12.39
C SER A 48 -22.92 3.69 -12.71
N ALA A 49 -22.98 3.20 -13.95
CA ALA A 49 -22.21 2.05 -14.41
C ALA A 49 -20.70 2.30 -14.32
N PHE A 50 -20.21 3.47 -14.76
CA PHE A 50 -18.80 3.82 -14.66
C PHE A 50 -18.36 3.99 -13.21
N VAL A 51 -19.12 4.75 -12.41
CA VAL A 51 -18.76 5.00 -11.01
C VAL A 51 -18.75 3.70 -10.20
N SER A 52 -19.69 2.79 -10.45
CA SER A 52 -19.73 1.47 -9.80
C SER A 52 -18.57 0.58 -10.26
N GLY A 53 -18.39 0.42 -11.57
CA GLY A 53 -17.40 -0.49 -12.17
C GLY A 53 -15.95 -0.06 -12.00
N TRP A 54 -15.70 1.23 -11.76
CA TRP A 54 -14.36 1.78 -11.54
C TRP A 54 -14.19 2.31 -10.12
N THR A 55 -14.75 3.48 -9.82
CA THR A 55 -14.46 4.20 -8.58
C THR A 55 -14.84 3.41 -7.33
N ILE A 56 -16.09 2.95 -7.23
CA ILE A 56 -16.58 2.21 -6.06
C ILE A 56 -15.90 0.85 -5.95
N PHE A 57 -15.72 0.15 -7.07
CA PHE A 57 -14.97 -1.10 -7.11
C PHE A 57 -13.54 -0.93 -6.55
N TYR A 58 -12.77 0.04 -7.03
CA TYR A 58 -11.40 0.26 -6.52
C TYR A 58 -11.41 0.68 -5.05
N TRP A 59 -12.35 1.54 -4.61
CA TRP A 59 -12.48 1.85 -3.18
C TRP A 59 -12.72 0.60 -2.34
N ALA A 60 -13.68 -0.23 -2.74
CA ALA A 60 -13.97 -1.49 -2.06
C ALA A 60 -12.76 -2.42 -2.04
N TRP A 61 -12.09 -2.59 -3.18
CA TRP A 61 -10.88 -3.40 -3.28
C TRP A 61 -9.83 -2.90 -2.29
N TRP A 62 -9.45 -1.62 -2.33
CA TRP A 62 -8.42 -1.09 -1.44
C TRP A 62 -8.80 -1.18 0.04
N ILE A 63 -10.08 -0.98 0.37
CA ILE A 63 -10.60 -1.12 1.74
C ILE A 63 -10.50 -2.56 2.24
N SER A 64 -10.86 -3.54 1.40
CA SER A 64 -10.73 -4.96 1.73
C SER A 64 -9.27 -5.37 1.95
N TRP A 65 -8.33 -4.67 1.31
CA TRP A 65 -6.89 -4.91 1.40
C TRP A 65 -6.21 -4.14 2.55
N ALA A 66 -6.88 -3.12 3.12
CA ALA A 66 -6.31 -2.26 4.15
C ALA A 66 -5.75 -3.01 5.39
N PRO A 67 -6.37 -4.08 5.94
CA PRO A 67 -5.84 -4.80 7.10
C PRO A 67 -4.45 -5.36 6.87
N PHE A 68 -4.27 -6.02 5.73
CA PHE A 68 -3.02 -6.72 5.49
C PHE A 68 -1.92 -5.75 5.07
N VAL A 69 -2.25 -4.76 4.23
CA VAL A 69 -1.30 -3.74 3.80
C VAL A 69 -0.87 -2.92 5.01
N GLY A 70 -1.82 -2.54 5.88
CA GLY A 70 -1.55 -1.79 7.10
C GLY A 70 -0.57 -2.50 8.03
N VAL A 71 -0.78 -3.80 8.30
CA VAL A 71 0.14 -4.60 9.13
C VAL A 71 1.52 -4.72 8.48
N PHE A 72 1.58 -4.98 7.18
CA PHE A 72 2.86 -5.09 6.45
C PHE A 72 3.66 -3.78 6.53
N ILE A 73 3.03 -2.65 6.18
CA ILE A 73 3.68 -1.34 6.19
C ILE A 73 4.08 -0.95 7.62
N ALA A 74 3.24 -1.23 8.62
CA ALA A 74 3.57 -0.95 10.02
C ALA A 74 4.84 -1.70 10.47
N ARG A 75 5.02 -2.96 10.05
CA ARG A 75 6.21 -3.76 10.40
C ARG A 75 7.49 -3.20 9.82
N ILE A 76 7.49 -2.80 8.55
CA ILE A 76 8.68 -2.24 7.89
C ILE A 76 8.95 -0.77 8.26
N SER A 77 8.02 -0.12 8.95
CA SER A 77 8.11 1.30 9.33
C SER A 77 8.53 1.53 10.78
N ARG A 78 9.01 0.50 11.49
CA ARG A 78 9.47 0.62 12.88
C ARG A 78 10.57 1.67 13.00
N GLY A 79 10.40 2.61 13.93
CA GLY A 79 11.38 3.68 14.20
C GLY A 79 11.27 4.92 13.31
N ARG A 80 10.27 4.99 12.41
CA ARG A 80 9.97 6.20 11.63
C ARG A 80 9.04 7.14 12.39
N THR A 81 9.18 8.44 12.18
CA THR A 81 8.18 9.40 12.66
C THR A 81 6.87 9.24 11.89
N ILE A 82 5.73 9.61 12.50
CA ILE A 82 4.42 9.57 11.83
C ILE A 82 4.45 10.37 10.52
N ARG A 83 5.15 11.51 10.51
CA ARG A 83 5.28 12.36 9.32
C ARG A 83 6.00 11.61 8.19
N GLU A 84 7.17 11.05 8.45
CA GLU A 84 7.93 10.29 7.44
C GLU A 84 7.14 9.08 6.93
N PHE A 85 6.43 8.39 7.83
CA PHE A 85 5.55 7.28 7.49
C PHE A 85 4.47 7.72 6.49
N VAL A 86 3.70 8.77 6.81
CA VAL A 86 2.59 9.24 5.97
C VAL A 86 3.11 9.70 4.60
N PHE A 87 4.18 10.51 4.57
CA PHE A 87 4.75 10.97 3.29
C PHE A 87 5.31 9.81 2.46
N GLY A 88 6.03 8.87 3.08
CA GLY A 88 6.60 7.72 2.37
C GLY A 88 5.55 6.80 1.78
N VAL A 89 4.50 6.50 2.53
CA VAL A 89 3.41 5.60 2.11
C VAL A 89 2.52 6.23 1.04
N ILE A 90 2.36 7.55 1.04
CA ILE A 90 1.59 8.24 0.00
C ILE A 90 2.45 8.45 -1.26
N LEU A 91 3.61 9.11 -1.14
CA LEU A 91 4.36 9.57 -2.30
C LEU A 91 5.01 8.44 -3.09
N ALA A 92 5.65 7.46 -2.43
CA ALA A 92 6.42 6.45 -3.15
C ALA A 92 5.54 5.56 -4.06
N PRO A 93 4.39 5.01 -3.59
CA PRO A 93 3.50 4.24 -4.44
C PRO A 93 2.81 5.09 -5.51
N SER A 94 2.46 6.35 -5.21
CA SER A 94 1.88 7.26 -6.18
C SER A 94 2.83 7.51 -7.36
N VAL A 95 4.11 7.80 -7.11
CA VAL A 95 5.10 8.03 -8.17
C VAL A 95 5.27 6.80 -9.04
N VAL A 96 5.39 5.62 -8.44
CA VAL A 96 5.46 4.35 -9.18
C VAL A 96 4.21 4.15 -10.04
N SER A 97 3.03 4.49 -9.52
CA SER A 97 1.77 4.38 -10.25
C SER A 97 1.72 5.34 -11.44
N PHE A 98 2.10 6.61 -11.25
CA PHE A 98 2.19 7.57 -12.35
C PHE A 98 3.14 7.07 -13.44
N VAL A 99 4.35 6.62 -13.09
CA VAL A 99 5.30 6.09 -14.07
C VAL A 99 4.71 4.86 -14.78
N TRP A 100 4.14 3.92 -14.04
CA TRP A 100 3.59 2.68 -14.60
C TRP A 100 2.46 2.96 -15.61
N PHE A 101 1.48 3.76 -15.22
CA PHE A 101 0.34 4.10 -16.08
C PHE A 101 0.74 4.99 -17.25
N SER A 102 1.69 5.90 -17.10
CA SER A 102 2.18 6.71 -18.21
C SER A 102 2.96 5.88 -19.24
N VAL A 103 3.76 4.90 -18.81
CA VAL A 103 4.49 4.03 -19.74
C VAL A 103 3.56 3.04 -20.43
N LEU A 104 2.82 2.21 -19.68
CA LEU A 104 1.96 1.17 -20.27
C LEU A 104 0.70 1.77 -20.90
N GLY A 105 -0.01 2.61 -20.15
CA GLY A 105 -1.22 3.27 -20.63
C GLY A 105 -0.93 4.30 -21.72
N GLY A 106 0.13 5.09 -21.58
CA GLY A 106 0.55 6.04 -22.62
C GLY A 106 0.95 5.33 -23.92
N SER A 107 1.70 4.22 -23.86
CA SER A 107 1.99 3.41 -25.05
C SER A 107 0.73 2.86 -25.71
N ALA A 108 -0.22 2.33 -24.93
CA ALA A 108 -1.49 1.83 -25.48
C ALA A 108 -2.34 2.97 -26.11
N ILE A 109 -2.44 4.12 -25.43
CA ILE A 109 -3.16 5.29 -25.95
C ILE A 109 -2.51 5.78 -27.24
N ASN A 110 -1.18 5.84 -27.30
CA ASN A 110 -0.48 6.26 -28.51
C ASN A 110 -0.81 5.34 -29.69
N LEU A 111 -0.76 4.01 -29.50
CA LEU A 111 -1.10 3.04 -30.53
C LEU A 111 -2.54 3.17 -31.04
N GLN A 112 -3.47 3.48 -30.13
CA GLN A 112 -4.87 3.77 -30.48
C GLN A 112 -4.98 5.06 -31.30
N LEU A 113 -4.33 6.15 -30.85
CA LEU A 113 -4.42 7.47 -31.49
C LEU A 113 -3.74 7.50 -32.86
N THR A 114 -2.65 6.75 -33.06
CA THR A 114 -1.98 6.63 -34.36
C THR A 114 -2.68 5.65 -35.31
N GLY A 115 -3.69 4.92 -34.83
CA GLY A 115 -4.37 3.87 -35.60
C GLY A 115 -3.51 2.63 -35.82
N ALA A 116 -2.41 2.46 -35.08
CA ALA A 116 -1.53 1.29 -35.19
C ALA A 116 -2.19 0.01 -34.64
N ALA A 117 -3.07 0.16 -33.64
CA ALA A 117 -3.90 -0.93 -33.13
C ALA A 117 -5.25 -0.39 -32.63
N ASN A 118 -6.33 -1.16 -32.82
CA ASN A 118 -7.64 -0.86 -32.26
C ASN A 118 -7.79 -1.54 -30.89
N LEU A 119 -7.16 -0.94 -29.88
CA LEU A 119 -7.13 -1.44 -28.51
C LEU A 119 -8.43 -1.15 -27.76
N SER A 120 -9.18 -0.11 -28.12
CA SER A 120 -10.45 0.23 -27.45
C SER A 120 -11.52 -0.84 -27.65
N GLU A 121 -11.66 -1.34 -28.87
CA GLU A 121 -12.63 -2.39 -29.19
C GLU A 121 -12.22 -3.72 -28.55
N LEU A 122 -10.93 -4.06 -28.66
CA LEU A 122 -10.39 -5.26 -28.03
C LEU A 122 -10.54 -5.24 -26.51
N ALA A 123 -10.22 -4.12 -25.85
CA ALA A 123 -10.33 -4.02 -24.39
C ALA A 123 -11.79 -4.13 -23.92
N SER A 124 -12.74 -3.69 -24.74
CA SER A 124 -14.17 -3.82 -24.45
C SER A 124 -14.67 -5.26 -24.61
N ALA A 125 -14.08 -6.04 -25.52
CA ALA A 125 -14.46 -7.44 -25.75
C ALA A 125 -13.69 -8.44 -24.86
N ASN A 126 -12.43 -8.13 -24.54
CA ASN A 126 -11.54 -8.98 -23.76
C ASN A 126 -10.45 -8.13 -23.08
N GLN A 127 -10.79 -7.57 -21.93
CA GLN A 127 -9.88 -6.69 -21.18
C GLN A 127 -8.52 -7.34 -20.84
N PRO A 128 -8.43 -8.62 -20.41
CA PRO A 128 -7.13 -9.29 -20.21
C PRO A 128 -6.23 -9.33 -21.45
N ALA A 129 -6.80 -9.40 -22.66
CA ALA A 129 -6.03 -9.46 -23.91
C ALA A 129 -5.36 -8.12 -24.28
N ALA A 130 -5.89 -6.99 -23.79
CA ALA A 130 -5.43 -5.65 -24.17
C ALA A 130 -3.93 -5.42 -23.88
N LEU A 131 -3.41 -5.96 -22.77
CA LEU A 131 -1.98 -5.90 -22.43
C LEU A 131 -1.14 -6.60 -23.50
N PHE A 132 -1.50 -7.84 -23.85
CA PHE A 132 -0.73 -8.64 -24.80
C PHE A 132 -0.80 -8.06 -26.21
N SER A 133 -1.96 -7.55 -26.62
CA SER A 133 -2.09 -6.88 -27.92
C SER A 133 -1.32 -5.57 -27.98
N THR A 134 -1.17 -4.86 -26.86
CA THR A 134 -0.26 -3.71 -26.76
C THR A 134 1.18 -4.16 -26.96
N LEU A 135 1.63 -5.20 -26.23
CA LEU A 135 2.99 -5.73 -26.35
C LEU A 135 3.30 -6.28 -27.75
N GLN A 136 2.29 -6.77 -28.47
CA GLN A 136 2.45 -7.31 -29.83
C GLN A 136 2.85 -6.24 -30.86
N GLN A 137 2.58 -4.96 -30.58
CA GLN A 137 2.98 -3.85 -31.43
C GLN A 137 4.45 -3.44 -31.26
N PHE A 138 5.15 -4.02 -30.28
CA PHE A 138 6.56 -3.75 -30.03
C PHE A 138 7.42 -4.95 -30.44
N PRO A 139 8.70 -4.72 -30.81
CA PRO A 139 9.62 -5.82 -31.10
C PRO A 139 9.78 -6.75 -29.89
N LEU A 140 10.26 -7.98 -30.11
CA LEU A 140 10.46 -8.98 -29.06
C LEU A 140 9.18 -9.36 -28.28
N PHE A 141 8.01 -9.29 -28.93
CA PHE A 141 6.72 -9.65 -28.34
C PHE A 141 6.76 -10.94 -27.51
N TRP A 142 7.33 -12.03 -28.06
CA TRP A 142 7.42 -13.33 -27.40
C TRP A 142 8.11 -13.23 -26.03
N LEU A 143 9.18 -12.42 -25.94
CA LEU A 143 9.94 -12.22 -24.71
C LEU A 143 9.15 -11.36 -23.72
N THR A 144 8.61 -10.24 -24.17
CA THR A 144 7.82 -9.35 -23.30
C THR A 144 6.53 -9.99 -22.81
N ALA A 145 5.88 -10.80 -23.63
CA ALA A 145 4.69 -11.56 -23.25
C ALA A 145 5.03 -12.63 -22.21
N LEU A 146 6.12 -13.38 -22.41
CA LEU A 146 6.60 -14.35 -21.42
C LEU A 146 6.94 -13.66 -20.09
N ILE A 147 7.64 -12.53 -20.14
CA ILE A 147 7.96 -11.72 -18.96
C ILE A 147 6.68 -11.26 -18.26
N ALA A 148 5.68 -10.77 -19.00
CA ALA A 148 4.41 -10.33 -18.44
C ALA A 148 3.67 -11.49 -17.74
N ILE A 149 3.62 -12.68 -18.35
CA ILE A 149 3.01 -13.88 -17.74
C ILE A 149 3.74 -14.25 -16.44
N ILE A 150 5.07 -14.31 -16.46
CA ILE A 150 5.88 -14.61 -15.26
C ILE A 150 5.66 -13.54 -14.19
N LEU A 151 5.61 -12.26 -14.58
CA LEU A 151 5.42 -11.15 -13.66
C LEU A 151 4.04 -11.19 -12.99
N VAL A 152 2.97 -11.48 -13.74
CA VAL A 152 1.63 -11.67 -13.20
C VAL A 152 1.62 -12.84 -12.21
N ALA A 153 2.23 -13.97 -12.56
CA ALA A 153 2.34 -15.12 -11.66
C ALA A 153 3.11 -14.78 -10.38
N LEU A 154 4.25 -14.09 -10.48
CA LEU A 154 5.06 -13.68 -9.33
C LEU A 154 4.31 -12.68 -8.44
N PHE A 155 3.63 -11.69 -8.99
CA PHE A 155 2.82 -10.73 -8.22
C PHE A 155 1.64 -11.41 -7.53
N PHE A 156 1.00 -12.38 -8.20
CA PHE A 156 -0.04 -13.18 -7.59
C PHE A 156 0.49 -14.04 -6.44
N ILE A 157 1.56 -14.81 -6.66
CA ILE A 157 2.14 -15.71 -5.65
C ILE A 157 2.66 -14.92 -4.44
N SER A 158 3.44 -13.87 -4.68
CA SER A 158 4.00 -13.04 -3.60
C SER A 158 2.92 -12.28 -2.82
N GLY A 159 1.88 -11.78 -3.51
CA GLY A 159 0.73 -11.16 -2.87
C GLY A 159 -0.09 -12.15 -2.04
N ALA A 160 -0.35 -13.35 -2.58
CA ALA A 160 -1.07 -14.41 -1.88
C ALA A 160 -0.31 -14.91 -0.63
N ASP A 161 1.02 -15.06 -0.72
CA ASP A 161 1.88 -15.42 0.41
C ASP A 161 1.80 -14.36 1.53
N ALA A 162 2.00 -13.08 1.19
CA ALA A 162 1.92 -11.99 2.14
C ALA A 162 0.54 -11.90 2.83
N ALA A 163 -0.55 -12.07 2.06
CA ALA A 163 -1.91 -12.08 2.60
C ALA A 163 -2.14 -13.28 3.54
N SER A 164 -1.65 -14.47 3.18
CA SER A 164 -1.75 -15.69 3.98
C SER A 164 -1.05 -15.58 5.32
N VAL A 165 0.15 -14.98 5.33
CA VAL A 165 0.88 -14.69 6.57
C VAL A 165 0.06 -13.76 7.46
N VAL A 166 -0.51 -12.67 6.93
CA VAL A 166 -1.28 -11.73 7.75
C VAL A 166 -2.57 -12.35 8.29
N MET A 167 -3.32 -13.10 7.49
CA MET A 167 -4.50 -13.82 7.98
C MET A 167 -4.13 -14.83 9.06
N GLY A 168 -2.98 -15.49 8.92
CA GLY A 168 -2.38 -16.34 9.96
C GLY A 168 -2.13 -15.59 11.27
N MET A 169 -1.53 -14.39 11.20
CA MET A 169 -1.26 -13.54 12.37
C MET A 169 -2.56 -13.13 13.07
N LEU A 170 -3.54 -12.63 12.30
CA LEU A 170 -4.84 -12.19 12.81
C LEU A 170 -5.63 -13.34 13.45
N SER A 171 -5.49 -14.56 12.92
CA SER A 171 -6.12 -15.77 13.47
C SER A 171 -5.36 -16.39 14.64
N SER A 172 -4.16 -15.88 14.96
CA SER A 172 -3.29 -16.39 16.02
C SER A 172 -3.09 -15.37 17.14
N ARG A 173 -4.12 -14.57 17.45
CA ARG A 173 -4.08 -13.50 18.47
C ARG A 173 -2.99 -12.45 18.24
N GLY A 174 -2.61 -12.20 17.00
CA GLY A 174 -1.58 -11.23 16.63
C GLY A 174 -0.14 -11.76 16.74
N ASP A 175 0.05 -13.08 16.85
CA ASP A 175 1.39 -13.70 16.77
C ASP A 175 2.07 -13.32 15.45
N LEU A 176 3.26 -12.72 15.55
CA LEU A 176 4.07 -12.28 14.39
C LEU A 176 4.67 -13.45 13.60
N HIS A 177 4.69 -14.64 14.20
CA HIS A 177 5.20 -15.88 13.62
C HIS A 177 4.12 -16.98 13.68
N PRO A 178 3.02 -16.82 12.94
CA PRO A 178 1.91 -17.78 12.98
C PRO A 178 2.39 -19.15 12.47
N LYS A 179 1.84 -20.21 13.03
CA LYS A 179 2.17 -21.59 12.64
C LYS A 179 1.93 -21.79 11.14
N ALA A 180 2.85 -22.50 10.47
CA ALA A 180 2.79 -22.75 9.03
C ALA A 180 1.43 -23.34 8.57
N TRP A 181 0.82 -24.21 9.38
CA TRP A 181 -0.51 -24.75 9.08
C TRP A 181 -1.59 -23.66 8.94
N ASN A 182 -1.60 -22.63 9.79
CA ASN A 182 -2.57 -21.55 9.70
C ASN A 182 -2.38 -20.75 8.40
N ILE A 183 -1.13 -20.52 8.00
CA ILE A 183 -0.80 -19.83 6.75
C ILE A 183 -1.31 -20.65 5.55
N ILE A 184 -1.04 -21.95 5.53
CA ILE A 184 -1.47 -22.87 4.45
C ILE A 184 -3.00 -22.89 4.34
N VAL A 185 -3.71 -23.01 5.47
CA VAL A 185 -5.18 -23.03 5.48
C VAL A 185 -5.76 -21.76 4.85
N TRP A 186 -5.25 -20.59 5.24
CA TRP A 186 -5.71 -19.33 4.67
C TRP A 186 -5.34 -19.17 3.19
N GLY A 187 -4.13 -19.57 2.79
CA GLY A 187 -3.72 -19.54 1.39
C GLY A 187 -4.59 -20.44 0.50
N VAL A 188 -4.92 -21.64 0.98
CA VAL A 188 -5.81 -22.58 0.27
C VAL A 188 -7.22 -22.01 0.18
N PHE A 189 -7.77 -21.42 1.25
CA PHE A 189 -9.10 -20.82 1.19
C PHE A 189 -9.17 -19.63 0.25
N THR A 190 -8.16 -18.76 0.23
CA THR A 190 -8.11 -17.64 -0.72
C THR A 190 -7.99 -18.13 -2.16
N GLY A 191 -7.14 -19.13 -2.42
CA GLY A 191 -7.02 -19.76 -3.74
C GLY A 191 -8.31 -20.43 -4.18
N ALA A 192 -8.99 -21.15 -3.29
CA ALA A 192 -10.28 -21.77 -3.56
C ALA A 192 -11.37 -20.73 -3.84
N ALA A 193 -11.44 -19.65 -3.08
CA ALA A 193 -12.38 -18.56 -3.32
C ALA A 193 -12.15 -17.91 -4.69
N ALA A 194 -10.89 -17.66 -5.07
CA ALA A 194 -10.54 -17.15 -6.39
C ALA A 194 -10.95 -18.14 -7.50
N ALA A 195 -10.64 -19.43 -7.33
CA ALA A 195 -11.02 -20.47 -8.29
C ALA A 195 -12.54 -20.56 -8.47
N VAL A 196 -13.31 -20.50 -7.39
CA VAL A 196 -14.79 -20.50 -7.45
C VAL A 196 -15.32 -19.29 -8.20
N CYS A 197 -14.78 -18.09 -7.94
CA CYS A 197 -15.20 -16.88 -8.64
C CYS A 197 -14.89 -16.96 -10.15
N LEU A 198 -13.71 -17.48 -10.51
CA LEU A 198 -13.32 -17.68 -11.91
C LEU A 198 -14.16 -18.77 -12.59
N LEU A 199 -14.45 -19.87 -11.90
CA LEU A 199 -15.32 -20.93 -12.40
C LEU A 199 -16.76 -20.45 -12.60
N ALA A 200 -17.28 -19.61 -11.72
CA ALA A 200 -18.61 -19.02 -11.87
C ALA A 200 -18.73 -18.23 -13.19
N GLY A 201 -17.69 -17.49 -13.57
CA GLY A 201 -17.62 -16.83 -14.87
C GLY A 201 -17.42 -17.80 -16.04
N ALA A 202 -16.59 -18.83 -15.88
CA ALA A 202 -16.37 -19.85 -16.91
C ALA A 202 -17.65 -20.64 -17.24
N ILE A 203 -18.48 -20.95 -16.23
CA ILE A 203 -19.78 -21.63 -16.42
C ILE A 203 -20.75 -20.75 -17.21
N GLN A 204 -20.67 -19.43 -17.05
CA GLN A 204 -21.48 -18.47 -17.83
C GLN A 204 -20.90 -18.20 -19.23
N GLY A 205 -19.71 -18.72 -19.55
CA GLY A 205 -19.09 -18.64 -20.86
C GLY A 205 -18.54 -17.26 -21.23
N SER A 206 -18.44 -16.32 -20.29
CA SER A 206 -17.90 -14.97 -20.54
C SER A 206 -16.86 -14.56 -19.50
N VAL A 207 -15.78 -13.94 -19.98
CA VAL A 207 -14.72 -13.37 -19.13
C VAL A 207 -15.28 -12.24 -18.27
N ASP A 208 -16.23 -11.48 -18.81
CA ASP A 208 -16.88 -10.38 -18.11
C ASP A 208 -17.72 -10.86 -16.92
N ALA A 209 -18.36 -12.03 -17.01
CA ALA A 209 -19.06 -12.63 -15.88
C ALA A 209 -18.11 -12.98 -14.74
N ALA A 210 -16.91 -13.49 -15.05
CA ALA A 210 -15.89 -13.77 -14.04
C ALA A 210 -15.45 -12.48 -13.32
N LEU A 211 -15.24 -11.41 -14.09
CA LEU A 211 -14.85 -10.11 -13.57
C LEU A 211 -15.97 -9.51 -12.70
N LEU A 212 -17.22 -9.55 -13.15
CA LEU A 212 -18.36 -9.05 -12.39
C LEU A 212 -18.56 -9.83 -11.08
N ALA A 213 -18.38 -11.15 -11.09
CA ALA A 213 -18.44 -11.97 -9.88
C ALA A 213 -17.35 -11.55 -8.89
N LEU A 214 -16.10 -11.41 -9.34
CA LEU A 214 -14.98 -10.94 -8.52
C LEU A 214 -15.22 -9.54 -7.94
N GLN A 215 -15.69 -8.59 -8.77
CA GLN A 215 -16.00 -7.23 -8.34
C GLN A 215 -17.11 -7.20 -7.29
N SER A 216 -18.17 -7.97 -7.50
CA SER A 216 -19.32 -8.01 -6.59
C SER A 216 -18.93 -8.56 -5.21
N VAL A 217 -18.13 -9.63 -5.17
CA VAL A 217 -17.61 -10.21 -3.92
C VAL A 217 -16.68 -9.23 -3.20
N ALA A 218 -15.81 -8.53 -3.93
CA ALA A 218 -14.94 -7.50 -3.36
C ALA A 218 -15.74 -6.34 -2.74
N ILE A 219 -16.78 -5.85 -3.42
CA ILE A 219 -17.66 -4.79 -2.91
C ILE A 219 -18.43 -5.25 -1.67
N ALA A 220 -19.03 -6.45 -1.73
CA ALA A 220 -19.80 -7.01 -0.62
C ALA A 220 -18.94 -7.23 0.63
N SER A 221 -17.71 -7.71 0.47
CA SER A 221 -16.78 -7.94 1.59
C SER A 221 -16.20 -6.65 2.18
N ALA A 222 -16.01 -5.61 1.37
CA ALA A 222 -15.48 -4.33 1.84
C ALA A 222 -16.49 -3.48 2.61
N ALA A 223 -17.79 -3.58 2.28
CA ALA A 223 -18.85 -2.76 2.86
C ALA A 223 -18.87 -2.72 4.41
N PRO A 224 -18.85 -3.85 5.14
CA PRO A 224 -18.77 -3.81 6.61
C PRO A 224 -17.43 -3.27 7.11
N PHE A 225 -16.36 -3.46 6.33
CA PHE A 225 -15.01 -3.04 6.69
C PHE A 225 -14.84 -1.51 6.66
N VAL A 226 -15.67 -0.80 5.88
CA VAL A 226 -15.72 0.68 5.90
C VAL A 226 -15.99 1.20 7.31
N LEU A 227 -16.96 0.61 8.03
CA LEU A 227 -17.31 1.03 9.40
C LEU A 227 -16.14 0.79 10.36
N ILE A 228 -15.42 -0.31 10.16
CA ILE A 228 -14.22 -0.65 10.94
C ILE A 228 -13.13 0.39 10.71
N LEU A 229 -12.87 0.78 9.45
CA LEU A 229 -11.87 1.82 9.13
C LEU A 229 -12.23 3.18 9.73
N ILE A 230 -13.51 3.58 9.70
CA ILE A 230 -13.97 4.82 10.36
C ILE A 230 -13.69 4.75 11.86
N GLY A 231 -14.00 3.61 12.50
CA GLY A 231 -13.69 3.38 13.91
C GLY A 231 -12.18 3.44 14.20
N LEU A 232 -11.34 2.90 13.31
CA LEU A 232 -9.88 2.96 13.44
C LEU A 232 -9.35 4.40 13.33
N CYS A 233 -9.91 5.22 12.44
CA CYS A 233 -9.57 6.65 12.38
C CYS A 233 -9.83 7.35 13.72
N VAL A 234 -11.00 7.11 14.33
CA VAL A 234 -11.34 7.67 15.65
C VAL A 234 -10.40 7.14 16.74
N SER A 235 -10.12 5.84 16.73
CA SER A 235 -9.21 5.19 17.68
C SER A 235 -7.79 5.77 17.63
N ILE A 236 -7.23 5.94 16.43
CA ILE A 236 -5.90 6.54 16.23
C ILE A 236 -5.89 8.00 16.71
N LEU A 237 -6.92 8.79 16.38
CA LEU A 237 -7.02 10.17 16.85
C LEU A 237 -7.08 10.26 18.38
N LYS A 238 -7.77 9.33 19.03
CA LYS A 238 -7.81 9.25 20.49
C LYS A 238 -6.44 8.85 21.06
N ALA A 239 -5.82 7.81 20.53
CA ALA A 239 -4.50 7.34 20.97
C ALA A 239 -3.43 8.44 20.84
N LEU A 240 -3.40 9.17 19.73
CA LEU A 240 -2.46 10.27 19.51
C LEU A 240 -2.69 11.47 20.43
N ARG A 241 -3.92 11.69 20.91
CA ARG A 241 -4.24 12.75 21.88
C ARG A 241 -3.85 12.37 23.31
N GLU A 242 -3.91 11.08 23.63
CA GLU A 242 -3.51 10.54 24.94
C GLU A 242 -1.98 10.36 25.05
N GLU A 243 -1.28 10.30 23.92
CA GLU A 243 0.17 10.16 23.87
C GLU A 243 0.88 11.37 24.47
N GLN A 244 1.58 11.17 25.59
CA GLN A 244 2.45 12.18 26.17
C GLN A 244 3.75 12.24 25.39
N VAL A 245 3.98 13.34 24.67
CA VAL A 245 5.21 13.58 23.91
C VAL A 245 6.39 13.64 24.89
N PRO A 246 7.35 12.70 24.83
CA PRO A 246 8.54 12.76 25.68
C PRO A 246 9.34 14.03 25.35
N GLY A 247 9.36 14.99 26.27
CA GLY A 247 10.03 16.29 26.09
C GLY A 247 9.13 17.52 26.08
N ALA A 248 7.80 17.37 26.17
CA ALA A 248 6.95 18.46 26.64
C ALA A 248 7.25 18.67 28.12
N VAL A 249 8.22 19.54 28.41
CA VAL A 249 8.52 20.04 29.75
C VAL A 249 7.19 20.43 30.38
N GLN A 250 6.69 19.61 31.31
CA GLN A 250 5.72 20.09 32.29
C GLN A 250 6.35 21.34 32.85
N GLY A 251 5.77 22.50 32.53
CA GLY A 251 6.28 23.79 32.96
C GLY A 251 6.64 23.63 34.43
N ARG A 252 7.93 23.82 34.74
CA ARG A 252 8.43 23.78 36.11
C ARG A 252 7.43 24.55 36.95
N ALA A 253 6.65 23.86 37.78
CA ALA A 253 5.87 24.52 38.79
C ALA A 253 6.88 25.39 39.54
N ALA A 254 6.69 26.71 39.48
CA ALA A 254 7.61 27.65 40.08
C ALA A 254 7.84 27.20 41.53
N PRO A 255 9.09 27.04 41.99
CA PRO A 255 9.33 26.59 43.35
C PRO A 255 8.65 27.58 44.29
N GLU A 256 7.74 27.07 45.13
CA GLU A 256 7.01 27.90 46.09
C GLU A 256 8.00 28.75 46.89
N PRO A 257 7.79 30.09 46.97
CA PRO A 257 8.73 31.01 47.60
C PRO A 257 8.95 30.78 49.12
N GLY A 258 8.23 29.83 49.74
CA GLY A 258 8.28 29.57 51.18
C GLY A 258 9.34 28.59 51.68
N ARG A 259 10.00 27.80 50.82
CA ARG A 259 10.93 26.73 51.28
C ARG A 259 12.40 27.11 51.39
N ALA A 260 12.79 28.32 50.99
CA ALA A 260 14.19 28.76 51.06
C ALA A 260 14.62 29.27 52.44
N MET A 261 13.69 29.45 53.39
CA MET A 261 13.96 30.21 54.64
C MET A 261 14.19 29.38 55.90
N SER A 262 14.29 28.05 55.79
CA SER A 262 14.55 27.17 56.94
C SER A 262 15.76 26.26 56.74
N ARG A 263 16.96 26.85 56.67
CA ARG A 263 18.20 26.13 57.03
C ARG A 263 18.70 26.63 58.38
N PRO A 264 18.80 25.77 59.41
CA PRO A 264 19.50 26.13 60.64
C PRO A 264 20.98 26.38 60.31
N ARG A 265 21.51 27.54 60.71
CA ARG A 265 22.95 27.82 60.71
C ARG A 265 23.62 26.83 61.66
N GLY A 266 24.50 25.98 61.11
CA GLY A 266 25.44 25.19 61.90
C GLY A 266 25.32 23.68 61.65
N THR A 267 25.89 23.22 60.54
CA THR A 267 26.43 21.86 60.46
C THR A 267 27.74 21.95 59.68
N THR A 268 28.83 21.70 60.39
CA THR A 268 30.20 21.60 59.90
C THR A 268 30.31 20.50 58.85
N ALA A 269 30.95 20.81 57.72
CA ALA A 269 31.32 19.82 56.71
C ALA A 269 32.37 18.85 57.28
N PRO A 270 32.23 17.53 57.14
CA PRO A 270 33.34 16.61 57.34
C PRO A 270 34.26 16.64 56.11
N GLN A 271 35.45 17.19 56.27
CA GLN A 271 36.62 16.88 55.43
C GLN A 271 37.34 15.65 56.00
N GLN A 272 38.05 14.94 55.11
CA GLN A 272 38.92 13.75 55.30
C GLN A 272 38.19 12.42 55.04
N MET A 273 38.75 11.43 54.33
CA MET A 273 40.09 11.25 53.76
C MET A 273 40.01 10.20 52.64
N SER A 274 40.92 10.32 51.68
CA SER A 274 41.16 9.37 50.61
C SER A 274 41.37 7.94 51.11
N ALA A 275 40.63 6.99 50.52
CA ALA A 275 41.01 5.59 50.46
C ALA A 275 40.63 5.08 49.06
N GLU A 276 41.65 4.96 48.22
CA GLU A 276 41.64 4.40 46.88
C GLU A 276 41.41 2.88 47.00
N ASN A 277 40.37 2.34 46.39
CA ASN A 277 40.09 0.90 46.39
C ASN A 277 40.60 0.26 45.08
N PRO A 278 41.63 -0.61 45.09
CA PRO A 278 42.26 -1.12 43.86
C PRO A 278 41.52 -2.27 43.12
N GLU A 279 40.31 -2.64 43.52
CA GLU A 279 39.68 -3.90 43.02
C GLU A 279 38.72 -3.77 41.83
N ASP A 280 38.38 -2.55 41.37
CA ASP A 280 37.31 -2.37 40.36
C ASP A 280 37.79 -2.23 38.89
N GLN A 281 39.06 -2.55 38.59
CA GLN A 281 39.63 -2.42 37.23
C GLN A 281 39.97 -3.73 36.51
N ARG A 282 39.55 -4.90 37.01
CA ARG A 282 39.77 -6.19 36.30
C ARG A 282 38.44 -6.87 35.99
N GLY A 283 37.77 -6.43 34.92
CA GLY A 283 36.55 -7.11 34.51
C GLY A 283 35.85 -6.59 33.26
N TYR A 284 36.56 -6.18 32.21
CA TYR A 284 36.00 -6.21 30.84
C TYR A 284 37.08 -6.03 29.75
N ARG A 285 37.86 -7.08 29.51
CA ARG A 285 38.50 -7.36 28.23
C ARG A 285 38.42 -8.86 28.04
N ASP A 286 37.46 -9.29 27.24
CA ASP A 286 37.58 -10.24 26.12
C ASP A 286 36.23 -10.37 25.42
#